data_AF-A0A918XTB6-F1
#
_entry.id   AF-A0A918XTB6-F1
#
_cell.length_a   1.000
_cell.length_b   1.000
_cell.length_c   1.000
_cell.angle_alpha   90.00
_cell.angle_beta   90.00
_cell.angle_gamma   90.00
#
_symmetry.space_group_name_H-M   'P 1'
#
loop_
_entity.id
_entity.type
_entity.pdbx_description
1 polymer ?
#
loop_
_entity_poly.entity_id
_entity_poly.type
_entity_poly.pdbx_seq_one_letter_code
_entity_poly.pdbx_strand_id
1 'polypeptide(L)'
;MPAGWAAQRLLRDAVTLLYVTIPFLALAVTFLILGKLTGGGLDALDYLVYAMATGVLWAAAVILYMAWIVIRDGWQLSSVPAVTVLAVVALAVAAWAYDRHAREAECRAAEEFYQTLVVLPAAERAAAIRDAGAFVRTPTICAIDSLRVVLGRHVLDPEPSSPEQDAARRAILAELLAAGLPPDYRLLYGFAVSDADPAATRMLLQRRRLAIQTGGAEWDLFPDDIVRTLLTRAREAPGTEPDRNAARYRATLAVLVEEAGPDPTRLTGWTRETLMSLGLLPASATAR
;
A
#
# COMPACT_ATOMS: atom_id res chain seq x y z
N MET A 1 33.07 -46.67 -5.08
CA MET A 1 32.85 -46.12 -6.44
C MET A 1 34.05 -45.27 -6.83
N PRO A 2 34.58 -45.36 -8.06
CA PRO A 2 35.72 -44.54 -8.47
C PRO A 2 35.28 -43.07 -8.57
N ALA A 3 36.06 -42.15 -8.01
CA ALA A 3 35.74 -40.72 -7.92
C ALA A 3 35.35 -40.08 -9.28
N GLY A 4 35.88 -40.60 -10.40
CA GLY A 4 35.54 -40.12 -11.75
C GLY A 4 34.08 -40.30 -12.17
N TRP A 5 33.39 -41.32 -11.65
CA TRP A 5 31.99 -41.60 -12.03
C TRP A 5 30.98 -40.62 -11.41
N ALA A 6 31.30 -40.07 -10.24
CA ALA A 6 30.47 -39.05 -9.59
C ALA A 6 30.63 -37.69 -10.30
N ALA A 7 31.86 -37.31 -10.66
CA ALA A 7 32.14 -36.06 -11.37
C ALA A 7 31.48 -36.02 -12.76
N GLN A 8 31.53 -37.12 -13.51
CA GLN A 8 30.93 -37.18 -14.84
C GLN A 8 29.39 -37.12 -14.81
N ARG A 9 28.76 -37.62 -13.72
CA ARG A 9 27.33 -37.48 -13.47
C ARG A 9 26.93 -36.05 -13.13
N LEU A 10 27.65 -35.41 -12.19
CA LEU A 10 27.42 -34.01 -11.83
C LEU A 10 27.54 -33.07 -13.03
N LEU A 11 28.50 -33.32 -13.92
CA LEU A 11 28.66 -32.54 -15.16
C LEU A 11 27.45 -32.70 -16.09
N ARG A 12 26.95 -33.92 -16.26
CA ARG A 12 25.76 -34.18 -17.10
C ARG A 12 24.53 -33.46 -16.55
N ASP A 13 24.30 -33.54 -15.24
CA ASP A 13 23.14 -32.91 -14.60
C ASP A 13 23.22 -31.37 -14.66
N ALA A 14 24.42 -30.80 -14.51
CA ALA A 14 24.66 -29.37 -14.68
C ALA A 14 24.41 -28.90 -16.13
N VAL A 15 24.82 -29.69 -17.12
CA VAL A 15 24.54 -29.40 -18.54
C VAL A 15 23.04 -29.45 -18.81
N THR A 16 22.32 -30.45 -18.28
CA THR A 16 20.86 -30.52 -18.42
C THR A 16 20.16 -29.32 -17.79
N LEU A 17 20.58 -28.89 -16.59
CA LEU A 17 20.06 -27.67 -15.96
C LEU A 17 20.32 -26.41 -16.79
N LEU A 18 21.50 -26.31 -17.42
CA LEU A 18 21.81 -25.21 -18.32
C LEU A 18 20.86 -25.18 -19.51
N TYR A 19 20.63 -26.32 -20.17
CA TYR A 19 19.69 -26.44 -21.29
C TYR A 19 18.25 -26.12 -20.88
N VAL A 20 17.84 -26.50 -19.67
CA VAL A 20 16.52 -26.12 -19.14
C VAL A 20 16.46 -24.62 -18.87
N THR A 21 17.54 -23.97 -18.45
CA THR A 21 17.53 -22.55 -18.05
C THR A 21 17.56 -21.58 -19.24
N ILE A 22 18.31 -21.89 -20.29
CA ILE A 22 18.48 -21.02 -21.48
C ILE A 22 17.16 -20.54 -22.10
N PRO A 23 16.15 -21.40 -22.39
CA PRO A 23 14.92 -20.93 -23.04
C PRO A 23 14.11 -19.99 -22.15
N PHE A 24 14.07 -20.20 -20.83
CA PHE A 24 13.37 -19.29 -19.91
C PHE A 24 14.11 -17.96 -19.79
N LEU A 25 15.45 -17.98 -19.73
CA LEU A 25 16.24 -16.76 -19.72
C LEU A 25 16.01 -15.95 -21.00
N ALA A 26 16.01 -16.62 -22.16
CA ALA A 26 15.74 -15.97 -23.44
C ALA A 26 14.34 -15.32 -23.45
N LEU A 27 13.30 -16.05 -23.03
CA LEU A 27 11.93 -15.53 -22.94
C LEU A 27 11.81 -14.33 -21.98
N ALA A 28 12.39 -14.43 -20.78
CA ALA A 28 12.36 -13.34 -19.80
C ALA A 28 13.05 -12.08 -20.35
N VAL A 29 14.21 -12.24 -20.99
CA VAL A 29 14.91 -11.12 -21.65
C VAL A 29 14.08 -10.54 -22.78
N THR A 30 13.43 -11.36 -23.61
CA THR A 30 12.53 -10.88 -24.66
C THR A 30 11.40 -10.03 -24.10
N PHE A 31 10.73 -10.46 -23.03
CA PHE A 31 9.67 -9.67 -22.39
C PHE A 31 10.21 -8.34 -21.84
N LEU A 32 11.38 -8.33 -21.20
CA LEU A 32 12.00 -7.10 -20.70
C LEU A 32 12.38 -6.12 -21.82
N ILE A 33 12.86 -6.63 -22.96
CA ILE A 33 13.16 -5.81 -24.14
C ILE A 33 11.86 -5.22 -24.71
N LEU A 34 10.81 -6.05 -24.87
CA LEU A 34 9.50 -5.60 -25.37
C LEU A 34 8.89 -4.52 -24.46
N GLY A 35 8.95 -4.71 -23.14
CA GLY A 35 8.46 -3.71 -22.18
C GLY A 35 9.21 -2.37 -22.24
N LYS A 36 10.51 -2.39 -22.60
CA LYS A 36 11.26 -1.15 -22.85
C LYS A 36 10.87 -0.47 -24.17
N LEU A 37 10.53 -1.26 -25.19
CA LEU A 37 10.19 -0.75 -26.52
C LEU A 37 8.79 -0.11 -26.58
N THR A 38 7.86 -0.49 -25.70
CA THR A 38 6.48 0.05 -25.71
C THR A 38 6.31 1.44 -25.08
N GLY A 39 7.39 2.09 -24.62
CA GLY A 39 7.35 3.53 -24.28
C GLY A 39 6.78 3.90 -22.90
N GLY A 40 6.52 2.92 -22.04
CA GLY A 40 6.04 3.13 -20.67
C GLY A 40 4.51 3.16 -20.55
N GLY A 41 3.99 2.86 -19.35
CA GLY A 41 2.55 2.72 -19.10
C GLY A 41 2.17 1.31 -18.63
N LEU A 42 0.87 1.00 -18.69
CA LEU A 42 0.33 -0.30 -18.26
C LEU A 42 0.85 -1.46 -19.11
N ASP A 43 1.06 -1.25 -20.41
CA ASP A 43 1.58 -2.30 -21.30
C ASP A 43 3.00 -2.74 -20.90
N ALA A 44 3.85 -1.82 -20.44
CA ALA A 44 5.19 -2.14 -19.94
C ALA A 44 5.14 -2.94 -18.62
N LEU A 45 4.11 -2.70 -17.80
CA LEU A 45 3.85 -3.46 -16.58
C LEU A 45 3.46 -4.90 -16.91
N ASP A 46 2.63 -5.12 -17.93
CA ASP A 46 2.24 -6.47 -18.36
C ASP A 46 3.44 -7.30 -18.82
N TYR A 47 4.36 -6.70 -19.58
CA TYR A 47 5.60 -7.38 -19.97
C TYR A 47 6.51 -7.70 -18.77
N LEU A 48 6.55 -6.83 -17.76
CA LEU A 48 7.26 -7.13 -16.51
C LEU A 48 6.61 -8.31 -15.78
N VAL A 49 5.28 -8.37 -15.73
CA VAL A 49 4.53 -9.49 -15.16
C VAL A 49 4.82 -10.79 -15.91
N TYR A 50 4.86 -10.78 -17.24
CA TYR A 50 5.23 -11.95 -18.05
C TYR A 50 6.68 -12.40 -17.81
N ALA A 51 7.62 -11.47 -17.66
CA ALA A 51 9.01 -11.80 -17.32
C ALA A 51 9.09 -12.47 -15.93
N MET A 52 8.36 -11.94 -14.93
CA MET A 52 8.27 -12.55 -13.59
C MET A 52 7.62 -13.94 -13.65
N ALA A 53 6.53 -14.10 -14.38
CA ALA A 53 5.86 -15.40 -14.56
C ALA A 53 6.79 -16.43 -15.22
N THR A 54 7.61 -16.02 -16.18
CA THR A 54 8.62 -16.87 -16.80
C THR A 54 9.66 -17.33 -15.78
N GLY A 55 10.11 -16.44 -14.90
CA GLY A 55 11.01 -16.79 -13.79
C GLY A 55 10.39 -17.79 -12.81
N VAL A 56 9.11 -17.64 -12.48
CA VAL A 56 8.37 -18.59 -11.63
C VAL A 56 8.26 -19.97 -12.29
N LEU A 57 7.92 -20.03 -13.57
CA LEU A 57 7.86 -21.28 -14.32
C LEU A 57 9.22 -21.98 -14.40
N TRP A 58 10.30 -21.22 -14.61
CA TRP A 58 11.66 -21.75 -14.58
C TRP A 58 11.99 -22.36 -13.21
N ALA A 59 11.70 -21.64 -12.12
CA ALA A 59 11.94 -22.13 -10.77
C ALA A 59 11.16 -23.43 -10.50
N ALA A 60 9.90 -23.51 -10.94
CA ALA A 60 9.09 -24.72 -10.85
C ALA A 60 9.71 -25.88 -11.64
N ALA A 61 10.21 -25.64 -12.85
CA ALA A 61 10.88 -26.67 -13.67
C ALA A 61 12.17 -27.18 -12.99
N VAL A 62 12.98 -26.29 -12.39
CA VAL A 62 14.18 -26.67 -11.64
C VAL A 62 13.83 -27.50 -10.40
N ILE A 63 12.80 -27.10 -9.64
CA ILE A 63 12.33 -27.85 -8.46
C ILE A 63 11.86 -29.25 -8.86
N LEU A 64 11.06 -29.37 -9.93
CA LEU A 64 10.60 -30.66 -10.45
C LEU A 64 11.77 -31.54 -10.90
N TYR A 65 12.76 -30.96 -11.57
CA TYR A 65 13.97 -31.68 -11.98
C TYR A 65 14.79 -32.17 -10.78
N MET A 66 14.96 -31.33 -9.76
CA MET A 66 15.66 -31.72 -8.52
C MET A 66 14.90 -32.81 -7.77
N ALA A 67 13.57 -32.71 -7.67
CA ALA A 67 12.73 -33.74 -7.08
C ALA A 67 12.85 -35.07 -7.84
N TRP A 68 12.88 -35.02 -9.17
CA TRP A 68 13.12 -36.18 -10.02
C TRP A 68 14.47 -36.85 -9.75
N ILE A 69 15.56 -36.08 -9.61
CA ILE A 69 16.88 -36.61 -9.23
C ILE A 69 16.81 -37.35 -7.89
N VAL A 70 16.14 -36.75 -6.88
CA VAL A 70 16.00 -37.36 -5.56
C VAL A 70 15.20 -38.67 -5.61
N ILE A 71 14.10 -38.71 -6.37
CA ILE A 71 13.28 -39.92 -6.54
C ILE A 71 14.05 -41.02 -7.28
N ARG A 72 14.78 -40.66 -8.34
CA ARG A 72 15.52 -41.61 -9.18
C ARG A 72 16.73 -42.20 -8.46
N ASP A 73 17.50 -41.37 -7.77
CA ASP A 73 18.80 -41.77 -7.21
C ASP A 73 18.73 -42.14 -5.71
N GLY A 74 17.61 -41.84 -5.03
CA GLY A 74 17.40 -42.13 -3.61
C GLY A 74 18.31 -41.31 -2.69
N TRP A 75 18.60 -41.82 -1.48
CA TRP A 75 19.46 -41.19 -0.46
C TRP A 75 20.96 -41.41 -0.70
N GLN A 76 21.41 -41.31 -1.95
CA GLN A 76 22.84 -41.39 -2.29
C GLN A 76 23.54 -40.04 -2.06
N LEU A 77 24.86 -40.04 -1.79
CA LEU A 77 25.65 -38.81 -1.62
C LEU A 77 25.53 -37.83 -2.80
N SER A 78 25.23 -38.33 -4.01
CA SER A 78 25.03 -37.51 -5.22
C SER A 78 23.74 -36.68 -5.19
N SER A 79 22.72 -37.06 -4.42
CA SER A 79 21.45 -36.33 -4.33
C SER A 79 21.44 -35.30 -3.19
N VAL A 80 22.45 -35.30 -2.31
CA VAL A 80 22.55 -34.36 -1.18
C VAL A 80 22.41 -32.89 -1.60
N PRO A 81 23.05 -32.40 -2.68
CA PRO A 81 22.85 -31.01 -3.11
C PRO A 81 21.40 -30.71 -3.51
N ALA A 82 20.76 -31.62 -4.24
CA ALA A 82 19.36 -31.48 -4.65
C ALA A 82 18.41 -31.48 -3.45
N VAL A 83 18.59 -32.41 -2.50
CA VAL A 83 17.83 -32.48 -1.24
C VAL A 83 18.01 -31.19 -0.44
N THR A 84 19.24 -30.66 -0.36
CA THR A 84 19.54 -29.44 0.39
C THR A 84 18.82 -28.24 -0.20
N VAL A 85 18.89 -28.08 -1.53
CA VAL A 85 18.17 -27.00 -2.24
C VAL A 85 16.66 -27.12 -2.03
N LEU A 86 16.09 -28.32 -2.19
CA LEU A 86 14.65 -28.55 -1.98
C LEU A 86 14.23 -28.25 -0.53
N ALA A 87 15.04 -28.63 0.46
CA ALA A 87 14.77 -28.35 1.87
C ALA A 87 14.79 -26.84 2.15
N VAL A 88 15.77 -26.11 1.62
CA VAL A 88 15.84 -24.64 1.75
C VAL A 88 14.63 -23.98 1.09
N VAL A 89 14.25 -24.41 -0.11
CA VAL A 89 13.05 -23.90 -0.81
C VAL A 89 11.79 -24.20 0.00
N ALA A 90 11.62 -25.40 0.52
CA ALA A 90 10.46 -25.78 1.31
C ALA A 90 10.36 -24.94 2.60
N LEU A 91 11.48 -24.72 3.30
CA LEU A 91 11.53 -23.87 4.49
C LEU A 91 11.21 -22.40 4.15
N ALA A 92 11.73 -21.89 3.03
CA ALA A 92 11.43 -20.53 2.57
C ALA A 92 9.94 -20.37 2.22
N VAL A 93 9.35 -21.34 1.54
CA VAL A 93 7.91 -21.35 1.22
C VAL A 93 7.07 -21.45 2.48
N ALA A 94 7.43 -22.30 3.43
CA ALA A 94 6.72 -22.43 4.71
C ALA A 94 6.80 -21.13 5.53
N ALA A 95 7.98 -20.51 5.60
CA ALA A 95 8.17 -19.23 6.27
C ALA A 95 7.36 -18.10 5.62
N TRP A 96 7.37 -18.03 4.27
CA TRP A 96 6.56 -17.07 3.52
C TRP A 96 5.06 -17.31 3.71
N ALA A 97 4.61 -18.56 3.67
CA ALA A 97 3.21 -18.92 3.88
C ALA A 97 2.75 -18.60 5.30
N TYR A 98 3.62 -18.82 6.30
CA TYR A 98 3.35 -18.44 7.68
C TYR A 98 3.25 -16.93 7.86
N ASP A 99 4.20 -16.15 7.34
CA ASP A 99 4.16 -14.68 7.37
C ASP A 99 2.91 -14.14 6.66
N ARG A 100 2.57 -14.69 5.49
CA ARG A 100 1.35 -14.34 4.77
C ARG A 100 0.10 -14.65 5.59
N HIS A 101 0.01 -15.84 6.17
CA HIS A 101 -1.13 -16.24 6.98
C HIS A 101 -1.28 -15.37 8.24
N ALA A 102 -0.17 -15.04 8.90
CA ALA A 102 -0.15 -14.16 10.05
C ALA A 102 -0.66 -12.75 9.69
N ARG A 103 -0.22 -12.19 8.56
CA ARG A 103 -0.70 -10.89 8.04
C ARG A 103 -2.18 -10.94 7.65
N GLU A 104 -2.64 -12.01 7.02
CA GLU A 104 -4.05 -12.20 6.65
C GLU A 104 -4.95 -12.31 7.88
N ALA A 105 -4.48 -12.95 8.95
CA ALA A 105 -5.19 -13.03 10.22
C ALA A 105 -5.26 -11.66 10.92
N GLU A 106 -4.15 -10.92 10.93
CA GLU A 106 -4.08 -9.57 11.48
C GLU A 106 -5.00 -8.58 10.73
N CYS A 107 -4.98 -8.62 9.40
CA CYS A 107 -5.84 -7.80 8.56
C CYS A 107 -7.33 -8.14 8.77
N ARG A 108 -7.70 -9.42 8.89
CA ARG A 108 -9.08 -9.82 9.22
C ARG A 108 -9.51 -9.32 10.60
N ALA A 109 -8.67 -9.50 11.62
CA ALA A 109 -8.99 -9.02 12.96
C ALA A 109 -9.20 -7.50 13.00
N ALA A 110 -8.38 -6.76 12.25
CA ALA A 110 -8.53 -5.32 12.11
C ALA A 110 -9.83 -4.92 11.41
N GLU A 111 -10.16 -5.59 10.30
CA GLU A 111 -11.39 -5.36 9.56
C GLU A 111 -12.62 -5.65 10.44
N GLU A 112 -12.67 -6.80 11.10
CA GLU A 112 -13.74 -7.19 12.02
C GLU A 112 -13.92 -6.17 13.15
N PHE A 113 -12.82 -5.67 13.73
CA PHE A 113 -12.85 -4.65 14.77
C PHE A 113 -13.55 -3.37 14.26
N TYR A 114 -13.10 -2.79 13.14
CA TYR A 114 -13.68 -1.54 12.63
C TYR A 114 -15.12 -1.72 12.14
N GLN A 115 -15.45 -2.84 11.49
CA GLN A 115 -16.83 -3.17 11.10
C GLN A 115 -17.74 -3.25 12.33
N THR A 116 -17.26 -3.85 13.41
CA THR A 116 -17.99 -3.92 14.69
C THR A 116 -18.22 -2.52 15.26
N LEU A 117 -17.23 -1.62 15.21
CA LEU A 117 -17.40 -0.24 15.69
C LEU A 117 -18.51 0.52 14.95
N VAL A 118 -18.73 0.25 13.65
CA VAL A 118 -19.76 0.93 12.86
C VAL A 118 -21.17 0.56 13.32
N VAL A 119 -21.38 -0.68 13.77
CA VAL A 119 -22.70 -1.18 14.18
C VAL A 119 -22.99 -0.99 15.67
N LEU A 120 -21.96 -0.74 16.49
CA LEU A 120 -22.13 -0.55 17.92
C LEU A 120 -22.80 0.79 18.27
N PRO A 121 -23.68 0.83 19.28
CA PRO A 121 -24.17 2.07 19.88
C PRO A 121 -23.01 2.94 20.39
N ALA A 122 -23.16 4.26 20.37
CA ALA A 122 -22.08 5.20 20.70
C ALA A 122 -21.41 4.95 22.06
N ALA A 123 -22.18 4.57 23.09
CA ALA A 123 -21.65 4.29 24.42
C ALA A 123 -20.78 3.01 24.46
N GLU A 124 -21.23 1.95 23.78
CA GLU A 124 -20.52 0.67 23.68
C GLU A 124 -19.28 0.80 22.79
N ARG A 125 -19.41 1.56 21.69
CA ARG A 125 -18.30 1.87 20.79
C ARG A 125 -17.16 2.60 21.52
N ALA A 126 -17.47 3.62 22.30
CA ALA A 126 -16.45 4.35 23.06
C ALA A 126 -15.77 3.45 24.10
N ALA A 127 -16.48 2.47 24.68
CA ALA A 127 -15.88 1.46 25.55
C ALA A 127 -14.95 0.52 24.77
N ALA A 128 -15.41 -0.03 23.64
CA ALA A 128 -14.62 -0.91 22.77
C ALA A 128 -13.32 -0.24 22.28
N ILE A 129 -13.38 1.04 21.89
CA ILE A 129 -12.20 1.82 21.47
C ILE A 129 -11.20 1.99 22.63
N ARG A 130 -11.68 2.26 23.85
CA ARG A 130 -10.81 2.41 25.04
C ARG A 130 -10.15 1.09 25.41
N ASP A 131 -10.90 0.00 25.39
CA ASP A 131 -10.42 -1.34 25.75
C ASP A 131 -9.38 -1.84 24.74
N ALA A 132 -9.52 -1.48 23.47
CA ALA A 132 -8.55 -1.79 22.41
C ALA A 132 -7.27 -0.93 22.47
N GLY A 133 -7.04 -0.10 23.50
CA GLY A 133 -6.13 1.05 23.47
C GLY A 133 -4.73 0.86 22.86
N ALA A 134 -4.08 -0.31 22.94
CA ALA A 134 -2.82 -0.55 22.22
C ALA A 134 -3.02 -0.62 20.70
N PHE A 135 -4.03 -1.36 20.24
CA PHE A 135 -4.40 -1.50 18.84
C PHE A 135 -4.71 -0.16 18.17
N VAL A 136 -5.34 0.76 18.90
CA VAL A 136 -5.68 2.10 18.39
C VAL A 136 -4.47 3.05 18.38
N ARG A 137 -3.62 3.00 19.41
CA ARG A 137 -2.49 3.94 19.55
C ARG A 137 -1.29 3.58 18.67
N THR A 138 -1.10 2.30 18.38
CA THR A 138 -0.06 1.81 17.47
C THR A 138 -0.71 0.95 16.39
N PRO A 139 -1.52 1.55 15.50
CA PRO A 139 -2.23 0.81 14.48
C PRO A 139 -1.23 0.22 13.50
N THR A 140 -1.44 -1.02 13.11
CA THR A 140 -0.65 -1.65 12.07
C THR A 140 -1.11 -1.18 10.70
N ILE A 141 -0.36 -1.52 9.64
CA ILE A 141 -0.73 -1.18 8.26
C ILE A 141 -2.12 -1.74 7.93
N CYS A 142 -2.37 -2.99 8.30
CA CYS A 142 -3.68 -3.64 8.21
C CYS A 142 -4.78 -2.79 8.87
N ALA A 143 -4.54 -2.33 10.11
CA ALA A 143 -5.52 -1.52 10.82
C ALA A 143 -5.79 -0.17 10.15
N ILE A 144 -4.77 0.49 9.61
CA ILE A 144 -4.92 1.74 8.86
C ILE A 144 -5.72 1.52 7.58
N ASP A 145 -5.42 0.46 6.83
CA ASP A 145 -6.11 0.15 5.57
C ASP A 145 -7.56 -0.26 5.83
N SER A 146 -7.84 -1.11 6.83
CA SER A 146 -9.20 -1.46 7.24
C SER A 146 -10.00 -0.24 7.71
N LEU A 147 -9.39 0.65 8.49
CA LEU A 147 -10.05 1.89 8.93
C LEU A 147 -10.44 2.75 7.73
N ARG A 148 -9.57 2.89 6.72
CA ARG A 148 -9.88 3.62 5.48
C ARG A 148 -11.00 2.95 4.70
N VAL A 149 -11.02 1.63 4.59
CA VAL A 149 -12.09 0.91 3.88
C VAL A 149 -13.43 1.09 4.59
N VAL A 150 -13.44 0.99 5.92
CA VAL A 150 -14.68 1.01 6.72
C VAL A 150 -15.21 2.43 6.94
N LEU A 151 -14.33 3.41 7.21
CA LEU A 151 -14.72 4.79 7.51
C LEU A 151 -14.59 5.73 6.32
N GLY A 152 -13.81 5.36 5.31
CA GLY A 152 -13.65 6.13 4.07
C GLY A 152 -14.87 6.02 3.17
N ARG A 153 -14.83 6.80 2.09
CA ARG A 153 -15.87 6.85 1.06
C ARG A 153 -15.17 6.93 -0.28
N HIS A 154 -14.90 5.78 -0.88
CA HIS A 154 -14.23 5.78 -2.18
C HIS A 154 -15.05 6.65 -3.17
N VAL A 155 -14.43 7.69 -3.74
CA VAL A 155 -15.12 8.65 -4.63
C VAL A 155 -15.69 7.99 -5.90
N LEU A 156 -15.22 6.79 -6.19
CA LEU A 156 -15.67 5.95 -7.32
C LEU A 156 -16.74 4.92 -6.93
N ASP A 157 -17.07 4.75 -5.64
CA ASP A 157 -18.16 3.86 -5.23
C ASP A 157 -19.51 4.55 -5.44
N PRO A 158 -20.44 3.92 -6.18
CA PRO A 158 -21.68 4.53 -6.63
C PRO A 158 -22.76 4.64 -5.55
N GLU A 159 -22.58 4.04 -4.37
CA GLU A 159 -23.62 4.08 -3.35
C GLU A 159 -23.72 5.46 -2.66
N PRO A 160 -24.90 6.12 -2.73
CA PRO A 160 -25.11 7.36 -2.02
C PRO A 160 -25.19 7.08 -0.52
N SER A 161 -24.13 7.39 0.22
CA SER A 161 -24.19 7.42 1.68
C SER A 161 -25.15 8.51 2.15
N SER A 162 -25.96 8.20 3.17
CA SER A 162 -26.84 9.19 3.79
C SER A 162 -26.01 10.18 4.64
N PRO A 163 -26.49 11.43 4.85
CA PRO A 163 -25.84 12.38 5.75
C PRO A 163 -25.64 11.82 7.18
N GLU A 164 -26.54 10.93 7.62
CA GLU A 164 -26.47 10.26 8.91
C GLU A 164 -25.30 9.26 8.97
N GLN A 165 -25.07 8.48 7.90
CA GLN A 165 -23.90 7.60 7.79
C GLN A 165 -22.60 8.39 7.76
N ASP A 166 -22.56 9.53 7.05
CA ASP A 166 -21.40 10.42 7.03
C ASP A 166 -21.12 11.02 8.41
N ALA A 167 -22.16 11.39 9.16
CA ALA A 167 -22.02 11.86 10.54
C ALA A 167 -21.52 10.74 11.47
N ALA A 168 -22.06 9.52 11.34
CA ALA A 168 -21.65 8.37 12.13
C ALA A 168 -20.17 8.03 11.90
N ARG A 169 -19.71 7.92 10.64
CA ARG A 169 -18.31 7.64 10.31
C ARG A 169 -17.34 8.66 10.89
N ARG A 170 -17.71 9.95 10.81
CA ARG A 170 -16.91 11.05 11.41
C ARG A 170 -16.90 11.01 12.93
N ALA A 171 -18.00 10.62 13.57
CA ALA A 171 -18.03 10.44 15.02
C ALA A 171 -17.09 9.30 15.46
N ILE A 172 -17.06 8.18 14.73
CA ILE A 172 -16.13 7.07 14.99
C ILE A 172 -14.68 7.55 14.85
N LEU A 173 -14.36 8.26 13.77
CA LEU A 173 -13.02 8.84 13.58
C LEU A 173 -12.65 9.80 14.72
N ALA A 174 -13.58 10.64 15.19
CA ALA A 174 -13.35 11.54 16.32
C ALA A 174 -13.01 10.77 17.59
N GLU A 175 -13.77 9.71 17.89
CA GLU A 175 -13.55 8.86 19.06
C GLU A 175 -12.20 8.14 18.98
N LEU A 176 -11.81 7.63 17.82
CA LEU A 176 -10.50 7.00 17.60
C LEU A 176 -9.35 8.00 17.78
N LEU A 177 -9.44 9.20 17.21
CA LEU A 177 -8.43 10.25 17.38
C LEU A 177 -8.32 10.70 18.84
N ALA A 178 -9.44 10.80 19.55
CA ALA A 178 -9.47 11.12 20.97
C ALA A 178 -8.84 10.00 21.82
N ALA A 179 -9.01 8.74 21.43
CA ALA A 179 -8.40 7.57 22.07
C ALA A 179 -6.89 7.41 21.76
N GLY A 180 -6.33 8.27 20.90
CA GLY A 180 -4.90 8.29 20.62
C GLY A 180 -4.49 7.66 19.30
N LEU A 181 -5.43 7.45 18.36
CA LEU A 181 -5.08 7.12 16.97
C LEU A 181 -4.10 8.17 16.44
N PRO A 182 -2.90 7.79 15.98
CA PRO A 182 -1.94 8.74 15.44
C PRO A 182 -2.44 9.28 14.10
N PRO A 183 -2.26 10.58 13.83
CA PRO A 183 -2.50 11.13 12.50
C PRO A 183 -1.41 10.61 11.56
N ASP A 184 -1.73 9.56 10.80
CA ASP A 184 -0.84 8.90 9.85
C ASP A 184 -1.00 9.49 8.43
N TYR A 185 0.08 9.49 7.64
CA TYR A 185 0.08 10.00 6.28
C TYR A 185 -0.88 9.23 5.37
N ARG A 186 -0.98 7.90 5.52
CA ARG A 186 -1.88 7.07 4.70
C ARG A 186 -3.34 7.32 5.04
N LEU A 187 -3.65 7.59 6.31
CA LEU A 187 -4.98 8.04 6.72
C LEU A 187 -5.31 9.37 6.07
N LEU A 188 -4.41 10.36 6.18
CA LEU A 188 -4.61 11.67 5.57
C LEU A 188 -4.78 11.56 4.04
N TYR A 189 -3.93 10.78 3.37
CA TYR A 189 -4.02 10.55 1.92
C TYR A 189 -5.35 9.88 1.56
N GLY A 190 -5.78 8.86 2.31
CA GLY A 190 -7.06 8.20 2.10
C GLY A 190 -8.25 9.18 2.17
N PHE A 191 -8.39 9.85 3.31
CA PHE A 191 -9.53 10.74 3.51
C PHE A 191 -9.49 11.98 2.62
N ALA A 192 -8.30 12.52 2.32
CA ALA A 192 -8.18 13.69 1.46
C ALA A 192 -8.32 13.34 -0.02
N VAL A 193 -7.60 12.32 -0.51
CA VAL A 193 -7.45 12.03 -1.95
C VAL A 193 -8.41 10.94 -2.41
N SER A 194 -8.50 9.83 -1.68
CA SER A 194 -9.38 8.72 -2.06
C SER A 194 -10.85 9.07 -1.81
N ASP A 195 -11.12 9.75 -0.69
CA ASP A 195 -12.48 9.99 -0.22
C ASP A 195 -13.00 11.43 -0.45
N ALA A 196 -12.07 12.38 -0.60
CA ALA A 196 -12.38 13.81 -0.68
C ALA A 196 -13.31 14.29 0.45
N ASP A 197 -13.06 13.82 1.68
CA ASP A 197 -13.82 14.22 2.87
C ASP A 197 -13.13 15.41 3.57
N PRO A 198 -13.65 16.65 3.39
CA PRO A 198 -13.05 17.83 3.99
C PRO A 198 -13.13 17.82 5.52
N ALA A 199 -14.15 17.19 6.11
CA ALA A 199 -14.33 17.19 7.56
C ALA A 199 -13.36 16.20 8.23
N ALA A 200 -13.25 14.97 7.71
CA ALA A 200 -12.27 14.00 8.19
C ALA A 200 -10.83 14.51 7.99
N THR A 201 -10.55 15.12 6.83
CA THR A 201 -9.26 15.76 6.54
C THR A 201 -8.93 16.84 7.57
N ARG A 202 -9.88 17.72 7.90
CA ARG A 202 -9.69 18.76 8.92
C ARG A 202 -9.35 18.16 10.28
N MET A 203 -10.08 17.12 10.72
CA MET A 203 -9.84 16.46 12.01
C MET A 203 -8.43 15.88 12.10
N LEU A 204 -7.94 15.23 11.03
CA LEU A 204 -6.59 14.68 10.97
C LEU A 204 -5.51 15.76 11.00
N LEU A 205 -5.69 16.85 10.24
CA LEU A 205 -4.75 17.98 10.23
C LEU A 205 -4.69 18.67 11.60
N GLN A 206 -5.83 18.89 12.25
CA GLN A 206 -5.88 19.48 13.59
C GLN A 206 -5.20 18.59 14.63
N ARG A 207 -5.45 17.27 14.57
CA ARG A 207 -4.76 16.30 15.44
C ARG A 207 -3.25 16.29 15.18
N ARG A 208 -2.83 16.36 13.91
CA ARG A 208 -1.42 16.44 13.53
C ARG A 208 -0.76 17.71 14.04
N ARG A 209 -1.43 18.85 13.93
CA ARG A 209 -0.94 20.14 14.44
C ARG A 209 -0.68 20.07 15.94
N LEU A 210 -1.60 19.48 16.69
CA LEU A 210 -1.43 19.24 18.12
C LEU A 210 -0.22 18.33 18.38
N ALA A 211 -0.09 17.24 17.63
CA ALA A 211 1.05 16.32 17.76
C ALA A 211 2.39 17.04 17.54
N ILE A 212 2.51 17.85 16.48
CA ILE A 212 3.71 18.66 16.18
C ILE A 212 4.04 19.62 17.33
N GLN A 213 3.04 20.31 17.86
CA GLN A 213 3.23 21.23 18.99
C GLN A 213 3.76 20.51 20.24
N THR A 214 3.39 19.25 20.42
CA THR A 214 3.86 18.40 21.51
C THR A 214 5.17 17.65 21.18
N GLY A 215 5.85 17.98 20.09
CA GLY A 215 7.13 17.37 19.68
C GLY A 215 6.99 16.06 18.89
N GLY A 216 5.79 15.70 18.47
CA GLY A 216 5.49 14.49 17.69
C GLY A 216 5.31 14.78 16.21
N ALA A 217 6.40 14.91 15.44
CA ALA A 217 6.37 14.75 13.98
C ALA A 217 7.74 14.55 13.32
N GLU A 218 7.73 13.62 12.36
CA GLU A 218 8.79 13.09 11.50
C GLU A 218 8.47 13.27 9.98
N TRP A 219 7.36 13.95 9.62
CA TRP A 219 6.95 14.25 8.23
C TRP A 219 6.07 15.52 8.09
N ASP A 220 6.10 16.17 6.92
CA ASP A 220 5.51 17.49 6.65
C ASP A 220 3.99 17.56 6.81
N LEU A 221 3.46 18.72 7.22
CA LEU A 221 2.01 18.93 7.42
C LEU A 221 1.23 18.83 6.10
N PHE A 222 1.88 19.09 4.97
CA PHE A 222 1.29 19.11 3.62
C PHE A 222 2.20 18.44 2.59
N PRO A 223 2.05 17.14 2.37
CA PRO A 223 2.77 16.42 1.33
C PRO A 223 2.42 16.93 -0.08
N ASP A 224 3.44 17.17 -0.92
CA ASP A 224 3.30 17.70 -2.29
C ASP A 224 2.38 16.85 -3.17
N ASP A 225 2.45 15.54 -3.00
CA ASP A 225 1.69 14.56 -3.76
C ASP A 225 0.18 14.66 -3.47
N ILE A 226 -0.22 14.86 -2.20
CA ILE A 226 -1.63 15.06 -1.84
C ILE A 226 -2.18 16.30 -2.53
N VAL A 227 -1.47 17.43 -2.43
CA VAL A 227 -1.91 18.69 -3.04
C VAL A 227 -1.96 18.57 -4.56
N ARG A 228 -0.96 17.94 -5.17
CA ARG A 228 -0.92 17.71 -6.61
C ARG A 228 -2.11 16.87 -7.08
N THR A 229 -2.36 15.74 -6.42
CA THR A 229 -3.47 14.87 -6.82
C THR A 229 -4.81 15.58 -6.62
N LEU A 230 -5.01 16.30 -5.53
CA LEU A 230 -6.22 17.10 -5.30
C LEU A 230 -6.42 18.17 -6.37
N LEU A 231 -5.38 18.90 -6.75
CA LEU A 231 -5.44 19.91 -7.81
C LEU A 231 -5.78 19.29 -9.16
N THR A 232 -5.17 18.17 -9.51
CA THR A 232 -5.48 17.44 -10.75
C THR A 232 -6.94 17.00 -10.76
N ARG A 233 -7.40 16.33 -9.69
CA ARG A 233 -8.79 15.84 -9.57
C ARG A 233 -9.83 16.95 -9.46
N ALA A 234 -9.48 18.08 -8.86
CA ALA A 234 -10.35 19.26 -8.79
C ALA A 234 -10.51 19.96 -10.16
N ARG A 235 -9.55 19.79 -11.07
CA ARG A 235 -9.54 20.37 -12.43
C ARG A 235 -10.13 19.45 -13.49
N GLU A 236 -10.17 18.13 -13.26
CA GLU A 236 -10.86 17.18 -14.11
C GLU A 236 -12.37 17.51 -14.16
N ALA A 237 -12.82 18.22 -15.19
CA ALA A 237 -14.23 18.33 -15.60
C ALA A 237 -14.43 17.43 -16.83
N PRO A 238 -15.53 16.63 -16.98
CA PRO A 238 -16.77 17.19 -17.54
C PRO A 238 -18.09 16.38 -17.30
N GLY A 239 -19.20 17.05 -16.92
CA GLY A 239 -20.57 16.50 -17.01
C GLY A 239 -21.37 16.42 -15.70
N THR A 240 -22.69 16.21 -15.81
CA THR A 240 -23.75 16.47 -14.80
C THR A 240 -23.70 15.69 -13.47
N GLU A 241 -22.74 14.78 -13.32
CA GLU A 241 -22.49 13.92 -12.14
C GLU A 241 -21.04 14.08 -11.62
N PRO A 242 -20.02 14.25 -12.50
CA PRO A 242 -18.66 14.74 -12.18
C PRO A 242 -18.57 16.00 -11.29
N ASP A 243 -19.57 16.87 -11.29
CA ASP A 243 -19.54 18.13 -10.53
C ASP A 243 -19.49 17.94 -9.01
N ARG A 244 -20.11 16.87 -8.48
CA ARG A 244 -20.11 16.63 -7.02
C ARG A 244 -18.75 16.20 -6.50
N ASN A 245 -18.03 15.36 -7.24
CA ASN A 245 -16.71 14.88 -6.86
C ASN A 245 -15.67 16.01 -6.98
N ALA A 246 -15.69 16.76 -8.08
CA ALA A 246 -14.84 17.94 -8.22
C ALA A 246 -15.12 19.01 -7.14
N ALA A 247 -16.38 19.19 -6.72
CA ALA A 247 -16.73 20.08 -5.61
C ALA A 247 -16.14 19.59 -4.26
N ARG A 248 -16.15 18.27 -4.00
CA ARG A 248 -15.53 17.68 -2.81
C ARG A 248 -14.02 17.81 -2.79
N TYR A 249 -13.36 17.57 -3.92
CA TYR A 249 -11.93 17.79 -4.06
C TYR A 249 -11.55 19.25 -3.83
N ARG A 250 -12.34 20.19 -4.37
CA ARG A 250 -12.18 21.63 -4.11
C ARG A 250 -12.39 21.99 -2.63
N ALA A 251 -13.43 21.44 -1.99
CA ALA A 251 -13.68 21.66 -0.57
C ALA A 251 -12.55 21.11 0.32
N THR A 252 -12.03 19.92 -0.02
CA THR A 252 -10.91 19.28 0.70
C THR A 252 -9.62 20.07 0.51
N LEU A 253 -9.35 20.56 -0.71
CA LEU A 253 -8.23 21.45 -0.97
C LEU A 253 -8.35 22.75 -0.18
N ALA A 254 -9.55 23.34 -0.08
CA ALA A 254 -9.78 24.54 0.71
C ALA A 254 -9.47 24.31 2.21
N VAL A 255 -9.83 23.14 2.75
CA VAL A 255 -9.45 22.76 4.13
C VAL A 255 -7.94 22.67 4.31
N LEU A 256 -7.21 22.07 3.35
CA LEU A 256 -5.75 22.02 3.43
C LEU A 256 -5.13 23.41 3.44
N VAL A 257 -5.60 24.30 2.57
CA VAL A 257 -5.14 25.69 2.49
C VAL A 257 -5.46 26.45 3.78
N GLU A 258 -6.66 26.29 4.33
CA GLU A 258 -7.09 26.91 5.58
C GLU A 258 -6.23 26.44 6.76
N GLU A 259 -6.03 25.13 6.90
CA GLU A 259 -5.25 24.55 8.00
C GLU A 259 -3.74 24.83 7.87
N ALA A 260 -3.23 25.06 6.65
CA ALA A 260 -1.85 25.53 6.42
C ALA A 260 -1.62 26.90 7.07
N GLY A 261 -2.67 27.71 7.12
CA GLY A 261 -2.61 29.04 7.70
C GLY A 261 -1.67 29.98 6.93
N PRO A 262 -1.35 31.15 7.51
CA PRO A 262 -0.55 32.18 6.84
C PRO A 262 0.96 31.92 6.85
N ASP A 263 1.43 30.78 7.36
CA ASP A 263 2.86 30.45 7.51
C ASP A 263 3.28 29.45 6.40
N PRO A 264 3.72 29.94 5.23
CA PRO A 264 4.01 29.10 4.08
C PRO A 264 5.33 28.34 4.24
N THR A 265 6.13 28.63 5.27
CA THR A 265 7.37 27.90 5.55
C THR A 265 7.11 26.42 5.85
N ARG A 266 5.87 26.09 6.24
CA ARG A 266 5.37 24.73 6.48
C ARG A 266 4.90 23.99 5.23
N LEU A 267 4.91 24.68 4.08
CA LEU A 267 4.64 24.12 2.77
C LEU A 267 5.96 23.86 2.05
N THR A 268 6.05 22.72 1.40
CA THR A 268 7.07 22.38 0.41
C THR A 268 7.09 23.40 -0.74
N GLY A 269 8.25 23.54 -1.40
CA GLY A 269 8.48 24.58 -2.42
C GLY A 269 7.46 24.53 -3.57
N TRP A 270 7.20 23.34 -4.12
CA TRP A 270 6.24 23.16 -5.22
C TRP A 270 4.81 23.50 -4.81
N THR A 271 4.34 22.98 -3.68
CA THR A 271 2.99 23.27 -3.15
C THR A 271 2.81 24.76 -2.89
N ARG A 272 3.81 25.41 -2.26
CA ARG A 272 3.77 26.85 -1.97
C ARG A 272 3.63 27.68 -3.26
N GLU A 273 4.52 27.46 -4.23
CA GLU A 273 4.50 28.16 -5.51
C GLU A 273 3.18 27.97 -6.25
N THR A 274 2.68 26.73 -6.26
CA THR A 274 1.44 26.38 -6.96
C THR A 274 0.24 27.07 -6.30
N LEU A 275 0.11 27.00 -4.98
CA LEU A 275 -1.01 27.63 -4.26
C LEU A 275 -0.95 29.17 -4.35
N MET A 276 0.25 29.77 -4.34
CA MET A 276 0.44 31.21 -4.61
C MET A 276 0.03 31.59 -6.03
N SER A 277 0.45 30.83 -7.04
CA SER A 277 0.10 31.09 -8.45
C SER A 277 -1.40 31.04 -8.71
N LEU A 278 -2.14 30.28 -7.90
CA LEU A 278 -3.60 30.16 -7.98
C LEU A 278 -4.33 31.19 -7.12
N GLY A 279 -3.60 32.09 -6.43
CA GLY A 279 -4.19 33.08 -5.52
C GLY A 279 -4.84 32.47 -4.28
N LEU A 280 -4.53 31.20 -3.95
CA LEU A 280 -5.08 30.49 -2.80
C LEU A 280 -4.32 30.79 -1.50
N LEU A 281 -3.09 31.32 -1.61
CA LEU A 281 -2.33 31.84 -0.48
C LEU A 281 -2.12 33.35 -0.64
N PRO A 282 -2.20 34.14 0.45
CA PRO A 282 -1.96 35.57 0.38
C PRO A 282 -0.51 35.86 -0.02
N ALA A 283 -0.30 36.83 -0.91
CA ALA A 283 1.04 37.21 -1.42
C ALA A 283 2.01 37.66 -0.30
N SER A 284 1.48 38.14 0.83
CA SER A 284 2.24 38.50 2.04
C SER A 284 2.99 37.34 2.68
N ALA A 285 2.68 36.09 2.30
CA ALA A 285 3.35 34.90 2.77
C ALA A 285 4.80 34.78 2.19
N THR A 286 5.16 35.57 1.17
CA THR A 286 6.53 35.57 0.61
C THR A 286 7.57 36.34 1.44
N ALA A 287 7.17 37.09 2.46
CA ALA A 287 8.07 37.97 3.19
C ALA A 287 8.59 37.34 4.49
N ARG A 288 9.62 36.50 4.39
CA ARG A 288 10.72 36.35 5.37
C ARG A 288 11.83 35.45 4.83
#